data_AF-N1PGG1-F1
#
_entry.id   AF-N1PGG1-F1
#
_cell.length_a   1.000
_cell.length_b   1.000
_cell.length_c   1.000
_cell.angle_alpha   90.00
_cell.angle_beta   90.00
_cell.angle_gamma   90.00
#
_symmetry.space_group_name_H-M   'P 1'
#
loop_
_entity.id
_entity.type
_entity.pdbx_description
1 polymer ?
#
loop_
_entity_poly.entity_id
_entity_poly.type
_entity_poly.pdbx_seq_one_letter_code
_entity_poly.pdbx_strand_id
1 'polypeptide(L)'
;MAQINNEDFQGTVWQRGLLTIATAVFVSAFNAFAAGHISIADGIFALCHVFAIVPIVVPLWILVPKLGPKDVFVNFTDNKGGWPTVCLSTLVGQSSAMFVALGSDAVTHIAEEIDNADLLVPQTMLRSFLVDIPITLIMLITYVFNIGDVDDILQASVPPFVSVLGNAFQNTKATTGFSVVILCLLIMVATSTMVATSRHLYVFGYGPPSLACGQLADTSTGETKHSFTQAVYLVSTQS
;
A
#
# COMPACT_ATOMS: atom_id res chain seq x y z
N MET A 1 -9.46 -3.00 -15.19
CA MET A 1 -9.11 -2.56 -16.58
C MET A 1 -9.87 -3.34 -17.63
N ALA A 2 -9.79 -4.68 -17.65
CA ALA A 2 -10.53 -5.49 -18.63
C ALA A 2 -12.06 -5.22 -18.60
N GLN A 3 -12.63 -5.02 -17.41
CA GLN A 3 -14.07 -4.71 -17.23
C GLN A 3 -14.48 -3.32 -17.77
N ILE A 4 -13.52 -2.39 -17.94
CA ILE A 4 -13.78 -1.02 -18.42
C ILE A 4 -13.72 -0.97 -19.94
N ASN A 5 -12.89 -1.84 -20.55
CA ASN A 5 -12.75 -1.94 -22.00
C ASN A 5 -13.68 -2.99 -22.62
N ASN A 6 -14.29 -3.85 -21.81
CA ASN A 6 -15.19 -4.89 -22.27
C ASN A 6 -16.31 -5.09 -21.23
N GLU A 7 -17.50 -4.59 -21.53
CA GLU A 7 -18.65 -4.55 -20.61
C GLU A 7 -19.15 -5.96 -20.25
N ASP A 8 -18.93 -6.94 -21.12
CA ASP A 8 -19.29 -8.36 -20.92
C ASP A 8 -18.33 -9.09 -19.96
N PHE A 9 -17.16 -8.52 -19.68
CA PHE A 9 -16.17 -9.14 -18.80
C PHE A 9 -16.50 -8.85 -17.34
N GLN A 10 -17.33 -9.69 -16.72
CA GLN A 10 -17.51 -9.69 -15.27
C GLN A 10 -16.54 -10.68 -14.62
N GLY A 11 -15.46 -10.14 -14.06
CA GLY A 11 -14.51 -10.95 -13.30
C GLY A 11 -15.18 -11.49 -12.05
N THR A 12 -15.42 -12.81 -12.01
CA THR A 12 -15.99 -13.47 -10.84
C THR A 12 -15.07 -13.32 -9.62
N VAL A 13 -15.63 -13.37 -8.40
CA VAL A 13 -14.87 -13.16 -7.15
C VAL A 13 -13.67 -14.11 -7.06
N TRP A 14 -13.83 -15.39 -7.44
CA TRP A 14 -12.76 -16.38 -7.43
C TRP A 14 -11.65 -16.11 -8.44
N GLN A 15 -11.99 -15.61 -9.64
CA GLN A 15 -10.98 -15.22 -10.64
C GLN A 15 -10.15 -14.02 -10.16
N ARG A 16 -10.80 -13.04 -9.50
CA ARG A 16 -10.08 -11.92 -8.88
C ARG A 16 -9.15 -12.41 -7.77
N GLY A 17 -9.60 -13.34 -6.93
CA GLY A 17 -8.77 -13.97 -5.89
C GLY A 17 -7.54 -14.69 -6.46
N LEU A 18 -7.75 -15.53 -7.49
CA LEU A 18 -6.65 -16.24 -8.17
C LEU A 18 -5.64 -15.27 -8.81
N LEU A 19 -6.11 -14.19 -9.43
CA LEU A 19 -5.23 -13.17 -10.01
C LEU A 19 -4.39 -12.48 -8.94
N THR A 20 -4.98 -12.17 -7.79
CA THR A 20 -4.26 -11.59 -6.64
C THR A 20 -3.20 -12.55 -6.12
N ILE A 21 -3.53 -13.83 -5.95
CA ILE A 21 -2.57 -14.87 -5.51
C ILE A 21 -1.43 -15.03 -6.53
N ALA A 22 -1.76 -15.11 -7.82
CA ALA A 22 -0.77 -15.22 -8.88
C ALA A 22 0.17 -14.01 -8.93
N THR A 23 -0.38 -12.80 -8.76
CA THR A 23 0.41 -11.57 -8.68
C THR A 23 1.32 -11.57 -7.45
N ALA A 24 0.81 -12.00 -6.29
CA ALA A 24 1.61 -12.11 -5.08
C ALA A 24 2.77 -13.10 -5.26
N VAL A 25 2.52 -14.29 -5.84
CA VAL A 25 3.58 -15.27 -6.13
C VAL A 25 4.61 -14.71 -7.10
N PHE A 26 4.18 -14.00 -8.14
CA PHE A 26 5.07 -13.38 -9.11
C PHE A 26 5.96 -12.31 -8.45
N VAL A 27 5.38 -11.43 -7.64
CA VAL A 27 6.14 -10.40 -6.90
C VAL A 27 7.10 -11.07 -5.90
N SER A 28 6.70 -12.17 -5.26
CA SER A 28 7.58 -12.94 -4.36
C SER A 28 8.77 -13.53 -5.08
N ALA A 29 8.55 -14.12 -6.25
CA ALA A 29 9.63 -14.63 -7.09
C ALA A 29 10.57 -13.50 -7.52
N PHE A 30 10.03 -12.37 -8.01
CA PHE A 30 10.83 -11.22 -8.42
C PHE A 30 11.70 -10.68 -7.26
N ASN A 31 11.14 -10.56 -6.06
CA ASN A 31 11.86 -10.13 -4.86
C ASN A 31 13.00 -11.07 -4.47
N ALA A 32 12.81 -12.38 -4.63
CA ALA A 32 13.87 -13.35 -4.36
C ALA A 32 15.05 -13.21 -5.33
N PHE A 33 14.79 -12.95 -6.62
CA PHE A 33 15.85 -12.83 -7.64
C PHE A 33 16.50 -11.45 -7.70
N ALA A 34 15.81 -10.38 -7.28
CA ALA A 34 16.28 -9.00 -7.41
C ALA A 34 17.06 -8.47 -6.18
N ALA A 35 17.40 -9.33 -5.21
CA ALA A 35 17.96 -8.98 -3.90
C ALA A 35 19.11 -7.94 -3.91
N GLY A 36 19.96 -7.95 -4.94
CA GLY A 36 21.12 -7.07 -5.03
C GLY A 36 20.84 -5.59 -5.34
N HIS A 37 19.67 -5.25 -5.90
CA HIS A 37 19.35 -3.88 -6.33
C HIS A 37 18.22 -3.22 -5.52
N ILE A 38 17.73 -3.91 -4.48
CA ILE A 38 16.53 -3.53 -3.74
C ILE A 38 16.65 -2.14 -3.10
N SER A 39 17.77 -1.82 -2.46
CA SER A 39 17.93 -0.53 -1.77
C SER A 39 17.85 0.68 -2.72
N ILE A 40 18.40 0.55 -3.93
CA ILE A 40 18.33 1.60 -4.95
C ILE A 40 16.92 1.65 -5.55
N ALA A 41 16.30 0.48 -5.80
CA ALA A 41 14.95 0.39 -6.33
C ALA A 41 13.91 1.01 -5.38
N ASP A 42 14.00 0.75 -4.07
CA ASP A 42 13.10 1.31 -3.06
C ASP A 42 13.17 2.84 -3.03
N GLY A 43 14.38 3.43 -3.14
CA GLY A 43 14.54 4.88 -3.24
C GLY A 43 13.92 5.48 -4.50
N ILE A 44 14.06 4.80 -5.65
CA ILE A 44 13.42 5.22 -6.91
C ILE A 44 11.89 5.09 -6.82
N PHE A 45 11.38 4.02 -6.22
CA PHE A 45 9.94 3.81 -6.03
C PHE A 45 9.33 4.87 -5.12
N ALA A 46 10.01 5.22 -4.03
CA ALA A 46 9.58 6.31 -3.15
C ALA A 46 9.52 7.65 -3.90
N LEU A 47 10.52 7.95 -4.73
CA LEU A 47 10.53 9.17 -5.54
C LEU A 47 9.39 9.17 -6.58
N CYS A 48 9.23 8.07 -7.32
CA CYS A 48 8.14 7.90 -8.28
C CYS A 48 6.76 8.04 -7.60
N HIS A 49 6.60 7.52 -6.38
CA HIS A 49 5.38 7.61 -5.62
C HIS A 49 5.02 9.06 -5.29
N VAL A 50 5.97 9.87 -4.81
CA VAL A 50 5.75 11.29 -4.52
C VAL A 50 5.37 12.06 -5.79
N PHE A 51 6.03 11.78 -6.91
CA PHE A 51 5.69 12.42 -8.19
C PHE A 51 4.34 11.98 -8.76
N ALA A 52 3.89 10.76 -8.45
CA ALA A 52 2.62 10.23 -8.92
C ALA A 52 1.39 10.90 -8.28
N ILE A 53 1.57 11.61 -7.17
CA ILE A 53 0.49 12.35 -6.52
C ILE A 53 -0.03 13.48 -7.44
N VAL A 54 0.87 14.20 -8.11
CA VAL A 54 0.54 15.32 -8.99
C VAL A 54 -0.42 14.93 -10.12
N PRO A 55 -0.14 13.92 -10.96
CA PRO A 55 -1.03 13.52 -12.03
C PRO A 55 -2.35 12.91 -11.53
N ILE A 56 -2.45 12.50 -10.26
CA ILE A 56 -3.73 12.03 -9.69
C ILE A 56 -4.56 13.23 -9.20
N VAL A 57 -3.96 14.20 -8.52
CA VAL A 57 -4.69 15.35 -7.95
C VAL A 57 -5.15 16.33 -9.04
N VAL A 58 -4.27 16.65 -9.98
CA VAL A 58 -4.49 17.73 -10.96
C VAL A 58 -5.75 17.49 -11.82
N PRO A 59 -5.97 16.28 -12.40
CA PRO A 59 -7.17 16.03 -13.18
C PRO A 59 -8.45 16.08 -12.33
N LEU A 60 -8.42 15.58 -11.10
CA LEU A 60 -9.57 15.63 -10.19
C LEU A 60 -9.95 17.08 -9.87
N TRP A 61 -8.97 17.98 -9.72
CA TRP A 61 -9.24 19.39 -9.41
C TRP A 61 -9.80 20.20 -10.57
N ILE A 62 -9.46 19.82 -11.81
CA ILE A 62 -9.81 20.57 -13.02
C ILE A 62 -11.10 20.03 -13.65
N LEU A 63 -11.26 18.71 -13.69
CA LEU A 63 -12.29 18.06 -14.51
C LEU A 63 -13.62 17.86 -13.76
N VAL A 64 -13.61 17.86 -12.43
CA VAL A 64 -14.77 17.42 -11.64
C VAL A 64 -15.49 18.62 -11.02
N PRO A 65 -16.84 18.71 -11.15
CA PRO A 65 -17.63 19.66 -10.37
C PRO A 65 -17.55 19.30 -8.88
N LYS A 66 -17.10 20.26 -8.08
CA LYS A 66 -16.84 20.05 -6.65
C LYS A 66 -18.14 20.05 -5.86
N LEU A 67 -18.29 19.08 -4.96
CA LEU A 67 -19.41 19.05 -4.03
C LEU A 67 -19.38 20.24 -3.06
N GLY A 68 -20.56 20.64 -2.57
CA GLY A 68 -20.68 21.72 -1.61
C GLY A 68 -20.01 21.37 -0.27
N PRO A 69 -19.34 22.31 0.42
CA PRO A 69 -18.69 22.02 1.71
C PRO A 69 -19.66 21.47 2.77
N LYS A 70 -20.94 21.85 2.71
CA LYS A 70 -21.98 21.34 3.61
C LYS A 70 -22.24 19.85 3.36
N ASP A 71 -22.26 19.41 2.12
CA ASP A 71 -22.48 18.01 1.78
C ASP A 71 -21.28 17.13 2.17
N VAL A 72 -20.08 17.69 2.11
CA VAL A 72 -18.84 16.98 2.50
C VAL A 72 -18.67 16.87 4.02
N PHE A 73 -18.92 17.95 4.77
CA PHE A 73 -18.59 18.00 6.20
C PHE A 73 -19.78 17.74 7.14
N VAL A 74 -21.02 17.82 6.65
CA VAL A 74 -22.23 17.76 7.49
C VAL A 74 -23.12 16.56 7.16
N ASN A 75 -23.12 16.09 5.91
CA ASN A 75 -23.94 14.93 5.52
C ASN A 75 -23.20 13.60 5.77
N PHE A 76 -23.26 13.14 7.01
CA PHE A 76 -22.87 11.78 7.36
C PHE A 76 -24.04 10.82 7.09
N THR A 77 -23.89 9.92 6.12
CA THR A 77 -24.86 8.86 5.83
C THR A 77 -24.24 7.49 6.16
N ASP A 78 -25.09 6.50 6.47
CA ASP A 78 -24.63 5.12 6.68
C ASP A 78 -24.17 4.43 5.38
N ASN A 79 -24.13 5.15 4.24
CA ASN A 79 -23.61 4.72 2.92
C ASN A 79 -23.99 3.29 2.50
N LYS A 80 -25.16 2.80 2.94
CA LYS A 80 -25.60 1.40 2.76
C LYS A 80 -24.57 0.34 3.23
N GLY A 81 -23.66 0.72 4.14
CA GLY A 81 -22.62 -0.16 4.67
C GLY A 81 -23.14 -1.29 5.56
N GLY A 82 -24.44 -1.29 5.89
CA GLY A 82 -25.10 -2.34 6.66
C GLY A 82 -24.76 -2.33 8.15
N TRP A 83 -24.06 -1.30 8.64
CA TRP A 83 -23.71 -1.17 10.05
C TRP A 83 -24.89 -0.59 10.86
N PRO A 84 -25.03 -1.00 12.13
CA PRO A 84 -26.17 -0.62 12.95
C PRO A 84 -26.13 0.85 13.43
N THR A 85 -24.97 1.51 13.37
CA THR A 85 -24.83 2.92 13.77
C THR A 85 -23.77 3.63 12.93
N VAL A 86 -24.01 4.91 12.65
CA VAL A 86 -23.04 5.81 11.98
C VAL A 86 -21.69 5.86 12.69
N CYS A 87 -21.67 5.77 14.03
CA CYS A 87 -20.43 5.72 14.81
C CYS A 87 -19.57 4.52 14.43
N LEU A 88 -20.17 3.34 14.32
CA LEU A 88 -19.47 2.11 13.97
C LEU A 88 -19.00 2.15 12.50
N SER A 89 -19.84 2.67 11.59
CA SER A 89 -19.42 2.97 10.20
C SER A 89 -18.20 3.89 10.15
N THR A 90 -18.17 4.91 11.00
CA THR A 90 -17.06 5.88 11.08
C THR A 90 -15.79 5.25 11.64
N LEU A 91 -15.88 4.44 12.69
CA LEU A 91 -14.74 3.72 13.26
C LEU A 91 -14.11 2.74 12.26
N VAL A 92 -14.95 2.03 11.49
CA VAL A 92 -14.48 1.14 10.42
C VAL A 92 -13.80 1.97 9.32
N GLY A 93 -14.37 3.11 8.92
CA GLY A 93 -13.74 4.01 7.95
C GLY A 93 -12.39 4.56 8.42
N GLN A 94 -12.28 4.91 9.71
CA GLN A 94 -11.03 5.39 10.30
C GLN A 94 -9.90 4.36 10.26
N SER A 95 -10.21 3.05 10.30
CA SER A 95 -9.19 1.99 10.25
C SER A 95 -8.28 2.07 9.02
N SER A 96 -8.85 2.39 7.85
CA SER A 96 -8.08 2.56 6.61
C SER A 96 -7.22 3.82 6.65
N ALA A 97 -7.69 4.89 7.29
CA ALA A 97 -6.91 6.11 7.49
C ALA A 97 -5.73 5.88 8.45
N MET A 98 -5.90 5.04 9.47
CA MET A 98 -4.79 4.66 10.36
C MET A 98 -3.70 3.92 9.61
N PHE A 99 -4.05 2.99 8.71
CA PHE A 99 -3.07 2.20 7.96
C PHE A 99 -2.08 3.07 7.16
N VAL A 100 -2.54 4.21 6.63
CA VAL A 100 -1.66 5.13 5.87
C VAL A 100 -0.62 5.79 6.78
N ALA A 101 -0.96 6.05 8.05
CA ALA A 101 -0.07 6.71 8.99
C ALA A 101 0.96 5.78 9.68
N LEU A 102 0.90 4.45 9.46
CA LEU A 102 1.71 3.48 10.21
C LEU A 102 3.18 3.39 9.78
N GLY A 103 3.61 3.97 8.66
CA GLY A 103 4.93 3.69 8.06
C GLY A 103 6.17 4.29 8.77
N SER A 104 6.00 5.01 9.88
CA SER A 104 7.12 5.72 10.54
C SER A 104 8.02 4.83 11.39
N ASP A 105 7.57 3.64 11.78
CA ASP A 105 8.31 2.70 12.62
C ASP A 105 9.49 2.03 11.91
N ALA A 106 9.51 2.01 10.57
CA ALA A 106 10.56 1.38 9.77
C ALA A 106 11.99 1.82 10.12
N VAL A 107 12.16 3.04 10.65
CA VAL A 107 13.46 3.61 11.02
C VAL A 107 14.09 2.88 12.22
N THR A 108 13.32 2.41 13.20
CA THR A 108 13.90 1.68 14.36
C THR A 108 14.54 0.37 13.93
N HIS A 109 14.07 -0.24 12.85
CA HIS A 109 14.61 -1.50 12.34
C HIS A 109 15.97 -1.36 11.67
N ILE A 110 16.32 -0.15 11.22
CA ILE A 110 17.60 0.16 10.57
C ILE A 110 18.51 0.93 11.55
N ALA A 111 18.08 1.11 12.80
CA ALA A 111 18.83 1.88 13.79
C ALA A 111 20.26 1.36 14.01
N GLU A 112 20.49 0.05 13.91
CA GLU A 112 21.83 -0.55 14.04
C GLU A 112 22.76 -0.24 12.87
N GLU A 113 22.23 0.16 11.71
CA GLU A 113 23.00 0.50 10.50
C GLU A 113 23.27 2.00 10.36
N ILE A 114 22.74 2.83 11.27
CA ILE A 114 22.80 4.29 11.21
C ILE A 114 23.76 4.84 12.27
N ASP A 115 24.77 5.59 11.83
CA ASP A 115 25.66 6.33 12.75
C ASP A 115 24.85 7.38 13.53
N ASN A 116 24.93 7.38 14.86
CA ASN A 116 24.16 8.27 15.78
C ASN A 116 22.64 8.02 15.79
N ALA A 117 22.23 6.76 15.84
CA ALA A 117 20.84 6.33 15.91
C ALA A 117 20.01 7.03 17.01
N ASP A 118 20.60 7.28 18.19
CA ASP A 118 19.92 7.87 19.35
C ASP A 118 19.24 9.23 19.08
N LEU A 119 19.77 10.00 18.13
CA LEU A 119 19.22 11.31 17.74
C LEU A 119 18.52 11.24 16.39
N LEU A 120 19.06 10.48 15.43
CA LEU A 120 18.52 10.43 14.07
C LEU A 120 17.23 9.63 13.99
N VAL A 121 17.11 8.52 14.72
CA VAL A 121 15.90 7.69 14.72
C VAL A 121 14.66 8.47 15.16
N PRO A 122 14.62 9.12 16.34
CA PRO A 122 13.42 9.86 16.76
C PRO A 122 13.12 11.08 15.86
N GLN A 123 14.14 11.75 15.35
CA GLN A 123 13.94 12.90 14.45
C GLN A 123 13.37 12.48 13.09
N THR A 124 13.86 11.40 12.51
CA THR A 124 13.39 10.90 11.21
C THR A 124 11.98 10.33 11.32
N MET A 125 11.64 9.62 12.40
CA MET A 125 10.26 9.19 12.69
C MET A 125 9.28 10.37 12.68
N LEU A 126 9.60 11.44 13.42
CA LEU A 126 8.74 12.62 13.51
C LEU A 126 8.64 13.34 12.15
N ARG A 127 9.75 13.49 11.43
CA ARG A 127 9.77 14.14 10.11
C ARG A 127 8.94 13.37 9.09
N SER A 128 9.06 12.05 9.03
CA SER A 128 8.27 11.21 8.12
C SER A 128 6.78 11.35 8.40
N PHE A 129 6.38 11.32 9.68
CA PHE A 129 4.98 11.50 10.08
C PHE A 129 4.44 12.89 9.74
N LEU A 130 5.21 13.94 9.99
CA LEU A 130 4.82 15.32 9.69
C LEU A 130 4.70 15.63 8.19
N VAL A 131 5.44 14.90 7.34
CA VAL A 131 5.35 15.06 5.88
C VAL A 131 4.19 14.24 5.31
N ASP A 132 3.97 13.02 5.82
CA ASP A 132 2.96 12.11 5.27
C ASP A 132 1.51 12.57 5.56
N ILE A 133 1.21 12.97 6.80
CA ILE A 133 -0.14 13.40 7.20
C ILE A 133 -0.73 14.50 6.33
N PRO A 134 -0.06 15.66 6.11
CA PRO A 134 -0.66 16.74 5.34
C PRO A 134 -0.90 16.34 3.88
N ILE A 135 0.00 15.54 3.29
CA ILE A 135 -0.14 15.06 1.91
C ILE A 135 -1.36 14.14 1.81
N THR A 136 -1.46 13.17 2.71
CA THR A 136 -2.60 12.23 2.77
C THR A 136 -3.91 12.96 3.06
N LEU A 137 -3.90 13.98 3.93
CA LEU A 137 -5.10 14.79 4.22
C LEU A 137 -5.56 15.59 3.01
N ILE A 138 -4.64 16.21 2.25
CA ILE A 138 -4.96 16.92 1.01
C ILE A 138 -5.55 15.97 -0.03
N MET A 139 -4.97 14.76 -0.15
CA MET A 139 -5.49 13.70 -1.03
C MET A 139 -6.89 13.26 -0.62
N LEU A 140 -7.12 13.03 0.67
CA LEU A 140 -8.42 12.64 1.21
C LEU A 140 -9.48 13.71 0.95
N ILE A 141 -9.20 14.97 1.29
CA ILE A 141 -10.11 16.08 1.03
C ILE A 141 -10.41 16.17 -0.47
N THR A 142 -9.38 16.10 -1.31
CA THR A 142 -9.55 16.10 -2.77
C THR A 142 -10.48 14.98 -3.21
N TYR A 143 -10.29 13.76 -2.72
CA TYR A 143 -11.11 12.62 -3.09
C TYR A 143 -12.58 12.81 -2.67
N VAL A 144 -12.84 13.21 -1.42
CA VAL A 144 -14.21 13.38 -0.91
C VAL A 144 -14.97 14.48 -1.65
N PHE A 145 -14.30 15.58 -2.02
CA PHE A 145 -14.94 16.65 -2.80
C PHE A 145 -15.30 16.24 -4.24
N ASN A 146 -14.65 15.20 -4.77
CA ASN A 146 -14.79 14.75 -6.16
C ASN A 146 -15.45 13.38 -6.30
N ILE A 147 -15.96 12.79 -5.20
CA ILE A 147 -16.53 11.44 -5.22
C ILE A 147 -17.84 11.36 -6.02
N GLY A 148 -18.62 12.44 -6.11
CA GLY A 148 -19.91 12.42 -6.82
C GLY A 148 -20.98 11.63 -6.07
N ASP A 149 -21.93 11.04 -6.80
CA ASP A 149 -22.99 10.22 -6.20
C ASP A 149 -22.45 8.85 -5.74
N VAL A 150 -22.53 8.61 -4.43
CA VAL A 150 -22.02 7.40 -3.79
C VAL A 150 -22.86 6.17 -4.17
N ASP A 151 -24.15 6.34 -4.43
CA ASP A 151 -25.04 5.23 -4.75
C ASP A 151 -24.73 4.59 -6.11
N ASP A 152 -24.32 5.39 -7.07
CA ASP A 152 -23.88 4.93 -8.39
C ASP A 152 -22.53 4.21 -8.30
N ILE A 153 -21.65 4.68 -7.42
CA ILE A 153 -20.32 4.09 -7.19
C ILE A 153 -20.42 2.73 -6.52
N LEU A 154 -21.31 2.57 -5.54
CA LEU A 154 -21.51 1.30 -4.84
C LEU A 154 -22.17 0.24 -5.72
N GLN A 155 -22.96 0.65 -6.70
CA GLN A 155 -23.60 -0.25 -7.67
C GLN A 155 -22.70 -0.58 -8.86
N ALA A 156 -21.61 0.16 -9.06
CA ALA A 156 -20.68 -0.08 -10.14
C ALA A 156 -19.96 -1.43 -10.00
N SER A 157 -19.85 -2.17 -11.12
CA SER A 157 -19.11 -3.45 -11.18
C SER A 157 -17.58 -3.28 -11.11
N VAL A 158 -17.10 -2.02 -11.16
CA VAL A 158 -15.69 -1.65 -11.09
C VAL A 158 -15.31 -1.16 -9.70
N PRO A 159 -14.02 -1.24 -9.31
CA PRO A 159 -13.58 -0.73 -8.02
C PRO A 159 -13.97 0.76 -7.83
N PRO A 160 -14.41 1.19 -6.62
CA PRO A 160 -14.92 2.53 -6.36
C PRO A 160 -13.99 3.66 -6.79
N PHE A 161 -12.68 3.48 -6.59
CA PHE A 161 -11.71 4.47 -7.00
C PHE A 161 -11.67 4.66 -8.53
N VAL A 162 -11.87 3.58 -9.29
CA VAL A 162 -11.84 3.62 -10.76
C VAL A 162 -13.16 4.15 -11.33
N SER A 163 -14.30 3.94 -10.67
CA SER A 163 -15.57 4.58 -11.06
C SER A 163 -15.53 6.09 -10.85
N VAL A 164 -14.93 6.58 -9.75
CA VAL A 164 -14.72 8.02 -9.52
C VAL A 164 -13.87 8.62 -10.64
N LEU A 165 -12.76 7.98 -11.01
CA LEU A 165 -11.95 8.43 -12.15
C LEU A 165 -12.72 8.36 -13.47
N GLY A 166 -13.52 7.32 -13.69
CA GLY A 166 -14.42 7.18 -14.84
C GLY A 166 -15.37 8.37 -14.99
N ASN A 167 -16.04 8.71 -13.90
CA ASN A 167 -16.98 9.83 -13.83
C ASN A 167 -16.25 11.18 -14.02
N ALA A 168 -15.03 11.30 -13.51
CA ALA A 168 -14.22 12.50 -13.63
C ALA A 168 -13.69 12.75 -15.05
N PHE A 169 -13.16 11.73 -15.71
CA PHE A 169 -12.54 11.88 -17.03
C PHE A 169 -13.55 11.85 -18.19
N GLN A 170 -14.74 11.26 -17.97
CA GLN A 170 -15.74 10.98 -19.01
C GLN A 170 -15.16 10.30 -20.27
N ASN A 171 -14.01 9.63 -20.12
CA ASN A 171 -13.24 9.03 -21.20
C ASN A 171 -12.58 7.74 -20.73
N THR A 172 -13.07 6.62 -21.24
CA THR A 172 -12.63 5.25 -20.95
C THR A 172 -11.13 5.04 -21.14
N LYS A 173 -10.52 5.69 -22.16
CA LYS A 173 -9.09 5.55 -22.45
C LYS A 173 -8.23 6.26 -21.42
N ALA A 174 -8.61 7.48 -21.03
CA ALA A 174 -7.91 8.24 -20.00
C ALA A 174 -8.00 7.51 -18.65
N THR A 175 -9.20 7.08 -18.26
CA THR A 175 -9.42 6.32 -17.03
C THR A 175 -8.60 5.04 -16.99
N THR A 176 -8.54 4.30 -18.09
CA THR A 176 -7.71 3.08 -18.17
C THR A 176 -6.23 3.39 -18.02
N GLY A 177 -5.72 4.41 -18.72
CA GLY A 177 -4.32 4.83 -18.63
C GLY A 177 -3.90 5.20 -17.20
N PHE A 178 -4.68 6.06 -16.54
CA PHE A 178 -4.43 6.44 -15.14
C PHE A 178 -4.53 5.27 -14.18
N SER A 179 -5.52 4.40 -14.37
CA SER A 179 -5.68 3.24 -13.50
C SER A 179 -4.50 2.28 -13.64
N VAL A 180 -3.90 2.15 -14.83
CA VAL A 180 -2.71 1.29 -15.04
C VAL A 180 -1.49 1.86 -14.32
N VAL A 181 -1.29 3.18 -14.35
CA VAL A 181 -0.23 3.85 -13.58
C VAL A 181 -0.38 3.55 -12.09
N ILE A 182 -1.61 3.63 -11.57
CA ILE A 182 -1.88 3.36 -10.15
C ILE A 182 -1.65 1.88 -9.80
N LEU A 183 -2.03 0.97 -10.69
CA LEU A 183 -1.72 -0.46 -10.52
C LEU A 183 -0.20 -0.71 -10.46
N CYS A 184 0.57 -0.02 -11.30
CA CYS A 184 2.03 -0.09 -11.27
C CYS A 184 2.59 0.38 -9.91
N LEU A 185 2.09 1.51 -9.39
CA LEU A 185 2.48 2.03 -8.08
C LEU A 185 2.12 1.06 -6.94
N LEU A 186 0.95 0.41 -7.01
CA LEU A 186 0.54 -0.59 -6.02
C LEU A 186 1.48 -1.81 -6.02
N ILE A 187 1.92 -2.27 -7.20
CA ILE A 187 2.88 -3.36 -7.31
C ILE A 187 4.25 -2.95 -6.74
N MET A 188 4.70 -1.71 -6.99
CA MET A 188 5.94 -1.17 -6.40
C MET A 188 5.86 -1.17 -4.87
N VAL A 189 4.77 -0.66 -4.29
CA VAL A 189 4.58 -0.64 -2.83
C VAL A 189 4.48 -2.06 -2.25
N ALA A 190 3.75 -2.97 -2.92
CA ALA A 190 3.67 -4.37 -2.52
C ALA A 190 5.05 -5.07 -2.52
N THR A 191 5.90 -4.72 -3.48
CA THR A 191 7.28 -5.20 -3.58
C THR A 191 8.10 -4.74 -2.37
N SER A 192 8.12 -3.43 -2.09
CA SER A 192 8.90 -2.85 -0.98
C SER A 192 8.42 -3.33 0.40
N THR A 193 7.11 -3.41 0.61
CA THR A 193 6.53 -3.90 1.89
C THR A 193 6.87 -5.36 2.14
N MET A 194 6.87 -6.20 1.10
CA MET A 194 7.25 -7.60 1.25
C MET A 194 8.72 -7.76 1.60
N VAL A 195 9.62 -6.97 0.99
CA VAL A 195 11.04 -6.95 1.36
C VAL A 195 11.22 -6.59 2.83
N ALA A 196 10.58 -5.52 3.30
CA ALA A 196 10.66 -5.10 4.70
C ALA A 196 10.15 -6.20 5.63
N THR A 197 9.01 -6.81 5.30
CA THR A 197 8.43 -7.92 6.08
C THR A 197 9.35 -9.14 6.14
N SER A 198 10.03 -9.49 5.03
CA SER A 198 11.00 -10.59 5.01
C SER A 198 12.19 -10.32 5.95
N ARG A 199 12.68 -9.07 6.02
CA ARG A 199 13.73 -8.69 6.98
C ARG A 199 13.23 -8.82 8.42
N HIS A 200 11.99 -8.41 8.70
CA HIS A 200 11.38 -8.52 10.03
C HIS A 200 11.27 -9.98 10.48
N LEU A 201 10.83 -10.86 9.58
CA LEU A 201 10.70 -12.28 9.88
C LEU A 201 12.07 -12.93 10.12
N TYR A 202 13.10 -12.51 9.38
CA TYR A 202 14.47 -12.99 9.57
C TYR A 202 15.01 -12.65 10.97
N VAL A 203 14.92 -11.39 11.42
CA VAL A 203 15.41 -11.00 12.75
C VAL A 203 14.60 -11.64 13.88
N PHE A 204 13.31 -11.90 13.67
CA PHE A 204 12.48 -12.61 14.65
C PHE A 204 12.88 -14.09 14.78
N GLY A 205 13.24 -14.75 13.68
CA GLY A 205 13.65 -16.15 13.67
C GLY A 205 15.08 -16.40 14.16
N TYR A 206 16.00 -15.44 13.98
CA TYR A 206 17.43 -15.56 14.30
C TYR A 206 17.88 -14.67 15.47
N GLY A 207 16.96 -13.98 16.14
CA GLY A 207 17.25 -13.10 17.28
C GLY A 207 17.71 -13.85 18.54
N PRO A 208 18.35 -13.15 19.50
CA PRO A 208 18.81 -13.75 20.76
C PRO A 208 17.65 -14.43 21.52
N PRO A 209 17.91 -15.54 22.23
CA PRO A 209 16.89 -16.45 22.78
C PRO A 209 15.99 -15.85 23.89
N SER A 210 16.13 -14.56 24.21
CA SER A 210 15.36 -13.87 25.24
C SER A 210 14.00 -13.32 24.76
N LEU A 211 13.71 -13.27 23.46
CA LEU A 211 12.49 -12.64 22.93
C LEU A 211 11.60 -13.54 22.04
N ALA A 212 12.03 -14.73 21.64
CA ALA A 212 11.15 -15.72 21.00
C ALA A 212 11.60 -17.15 21.33
N CYS A 213 10.61 -18.04 21.47
CA CYS A 213 10.73 -19.47 21.76
C CYS A 213 11.89 -20.12 20.98
N GLY A 214 13.01 -20.36 21.67
CA GLY A 214 14.20 -20.98 21.12
C GLY A 214 14.02 -22.47 20.84
N GLN A 215 13.42 -22.81 19.70
CA GLN A 215 13.36 -24.20 19.23
C GLN A 215 13.80 -24.42 17.78
N LEU A 216 14.22 -23.39 17.04
CA LEU A 216 14.72 -23.58 15.67
C LEU A 216 16.24 -23.39 15.52
N ALA A 217 16.96 -23.02 16.59
CA ALA A 217 18.40 -22.76 16.53
C ALA A 217 19.28 -23.89 17.09
N ASP A 218 18.70 -25.00 17.58
CA ASP A 218 19.49 -26.14 18.13
C ASP A 218 19.65 -27.29 17.15
N THR A 219 19.79 -26.99 15.85
CA THR A 219 20.37 -27.96 14.92
C THR A 219 21.33 -27.28 13.95
N SER A 220 22.60 -27.39 14.33
CA SER A 220 23.79 -27.45 13.49
C SER A 220 24.51 -26.16 13.10
N THR A 221 25.78 -26.17 13.52
CA THR A 221 26.96 -25.56 12.90
C THR A 221 27.15 -24.06 13.04
N GLY A 222 28.00 -23.72 14.01
CA GLY A 222 28.63 -22.41 14.10
C GLY A 222 29.59 -22.20 12.93
N GLU A 223 29.24 -21.27 12.05
CA GLU A 223 30.20 -20.46 11.32
C GLU A 223 29.68 -19.02 11.24
N THR A 224 30.44 -18.12 11.86
CA THR A 224 30.27 -16.68 11.81
C THR A 224 30.68 -16.13 10.44
N LYS A 225 29.81 -15.25 9.90
CA LYS A 225 29.98 -14.32 8.75
C LYS A 225 29.81 -14.91 7.35
N HIS A 226 28.66 -14.63 6.71
CA HIS A 226 28.51 -13.66 5.60
C HIS A 226 27.19 -13.88 4.83
N SER A 227 26.50 -12.78 4.56
CA SER A 227 25.53 -12.57 3.47
C SER A 227 24.09 -13.09 3.64
N PHE A 228 23.15 -12.14 3.46
CA PHE A 228 21.70 -12.27 3.25
C PHE A 228 21.31 -13.38 2.23
N THR A 229 22.25 -13.78 1.37
CA THR A 229 22.11 -14.84 0.36
C THR A 229 21.89 -16.25 0.94
N GLN A 230 22.44 -16.56 2.13
CA GLN A 230 22.28 -17.91 2.72
C GLN A 230 20.88 -18.14 3.32
N ALA A 231 20.19 -17.08 3.77
CA ALA A 231 18.83 -17.19 4.29
C ALA A 231 17.81 -17.57 3.20
N VAL A 232 18.01 -17.08 1.98
CA VAL A 232 17.18 -17.44 0.82
C VAL A 232 17.48 -18.86 0.33
N TYR A 233 18.74 -19.32 0.44
CA TYR A 233 19.13 -20.67 0.02
C TYR A 233 18.48 -21.77 0.88
N LEU A 234 18.38 -21.57 2.20
CA LEU A 234 17.80 -22.56 3.12
C LEU A 234 16.29 -22.80 2.93
N VAL A 235 15.54 -21.82 2.39
CA VAL A 235 14.12 -21.99 2.04
C VAL A 235 13.94 -22.78 0.74
N SER A 236 14.94 -22.77 -0.15
CA SER A 236 14.88 -23.49 -1.43
C SER A 236 15.30 -24.97 -1.35
N THR A 237 15.96 -25.40 -0.27
CA THR A 237 16.47 -26.78 -0.10
C THR A 237 15.63 -27.65 0.84
N GLN A 238 14.44 -27.20 1.23
CA GLN A 238 13.47 -27.97 2.03
C GLN A 238 12.22 -28.36 1.20
N SER A 239 12.43 -28.72 -0.08
CA SER A 239 11.48 -29.48 -0.89
C SER A 239 12.03 -30.87 -1.19
#